data_AF-A0A086AG64-F1
#
_entry.id   AF-A0A086AG64-F1
#
_cell.length_a   1.000
_cell.length_b   1.000
_cell.length_c   1.000
_cell.angle_alpha   90.00
_cell.angle_beta   90.00
_cell.angle_gamma   90.00
#
_symmetry.space_group_name_H-M   'P 1'
#
loop_
_entity.id
_entity.type
_entity.pdbx_description
1 polymer ?
#
loop_
_entity_poly.entity_id
_entity_poly.type
_entity_poly.pdbx_seq_one_letter_code
_entity_poly.pdbx_strand_id
1 'polypeptide(L)'
;MPLATAEKWTKNWSDPKNEIDSKEKVRAFLIPKINLELVLKQEIDAVRAYLGINDEGEQTLLIVGTRYDEETGIYVDMLPGSNHEERQAENKVNAIAPAIYDFSQPCPPGGDPSSPL
;
A
#
# COMPACT_ATOMS: atom_id res chain seq x y z
N MET A 1 -7.64 5.55 0.73
CA MET A 1 -7.53 6.70 -0.19
C MET A 1 -8.27 6.41 -1.51
N PRO A 2 -8.64 7.43 -2.30
CA PRO A 2 -9.21 7.23 -3.64
C PRO A 2 -8.21 6.55 -4.59
N LEU A 3 -8.70 5.68 -5.48
CA LEU A 3 -7.86 4.98 -6.47
C LEU A 3 -7.09 5.95 -7.37
N ALA A 4 -7.76 6.97 -7.91
CA ALA A 4 -7.13 7.95 -8.78
C ALA A 4 -5.96 8.69 -8.11
N THR A 5 -6.03 8.91 -6.79
CA THR A 5 -4.92 9.50 -6.02
C THR A 5 -3.74 8.54 -5.96
N ALA A 6 -3.98 7.27 -5.66
CA ALA A 6 -2.94 6.25 -5.62
C ALA A 6 -2.25 6.05 -6.98
N GLU A 7 -3.03 6.04 -8.07
CA GLU A 7 -2.50 5.95 -9.43
C GLU A 7 -1.62 7.14 -9.77
N LYS A 8 -2.05 8.36 -9.41
CA LYS A 8 -1.25 9.58 -9.59
C LYS A 8 0.08 9.47 -8.85
N TRP A 9 0.06 9.08 -7.58
CA TRP A 9 1.27 9.04 -6.74
C TRP A 9 2.26 7.97 -7.17
N THR A 10 1.79 6.77 -7.52
CA THR A 10 2.64 5.69 -8.05
C THR A 10 3.21 6.02 -9.43
N LYS A 11 2.45 6.74 -10.26
CA LYS A 11 2.95 7.28 -11.53
C LYS A 11 4.03 8.34 -11.29
N ASN A 12 3.86 9.24 -10.33
CA ASN A 12 4.89 10.23 -10.00
C ASN A 12 6.20 9.55 -9.59
N TRP A 13 6.15 8.47 -8.80
CA TRP A 13 7.33 7.72 -8.39
C TRP A 13 8.09 7.07 -9.57
N SER A 14 7.37 6.60 -10.59
CA SER A 14 7.97 5.96 -11.77
C SER A 14 8.38 6.94 -12.88
N ASP A 15 8.00 8.23 -12.77
CA ASP A 15 8.39 9.25 -13.74
C ASP A 15 9.88 9.65 -13.55
N PRO A 16 10.75 9.47 -14.56
CA PRO A 16 12.15 9.84 -14.47
C PRO A 16 12.40 11.33 -14.16
N LYS A 17 11.41 12.20 -14.39
CA LYS A 17 11.52 13.64 -14.09
C LYS A 17 11.46 13.93 -12.59
N ASN A 18 10.96 13.00 -11.78
CA ASN A 18 10.86 13.12 -10.33
C ASN A 18 12.02 12.40 -9.62
N GLU A 19 13.24 12.47 -10.19
CA GLU A 19 14.41 11.83 -9.61
C GLU A 19 14.69 12.38 -8.19
N ILE A 20 14.74 11.48 -7.21
CA ILE A 20 15.05 11.79 -5.82
C ILE A 20 16.54 11.57 -5.58
N ASP A 21 17.24 12.58 -5.06
CA ASP A 21 18.64 12.43 -4.66
C ASP A 21 18.76 11.26 -3.68
N SER A 22 19.77 10.42 -3.90
CA SER A 22 20.14 9.32 -3.00
C SER A 22 20.15 9.67 -1.50
N LYS A 23 20.50 10.91 -1.13
CA LYS A 23 20.51 11.41 0.25
C LYS A 23 19.13 11.72 0.81
N GLU A 24 18.18 12.01 -0.06
CA GLU A 24 16.80 12.36 0.27
C GLU A 24 15.85 11.16 0.17
N LYS A 25 16.33 10.00 -0.31
CA LYS A 25 15.55 8.77 -0.37
C LYS A 25 15.12 8.31 1.03
N VAL A 26 13.81 8.13 1.20
CA VAL A 26 13.24 7.52 2.39
C VAL A 26 13.72 6.08 2.46
N ARG A 27 14.32 5.70 3.60
CA ARG A 27 14.88 4.37 3.81
C ARG A 27 13.90 3.42 4.50
N ALA A 28 12.97 3.97 5.25
CA ALA A 28 11.98 3.22 6.02
C ALA A 28 10.71 4.03 6.21
N PHE A 29 9.58 3.32 6.24
CA PHE A 29 8.26 3.86 6.56
C PHE A 29 7.81 3.31 7.92
N LEU A 30 7.19 4.16 8.75
CA LEU A 30 6.50 3.65 9.92
C LEU A 30 5.21 3.01 9.45
N ILE A 31 5.00 1.75 9.84
CA ILE A 31 3.74 1.07 9.58
C ILE A 31 2.96 1.00 10.89
N PRO A 32 1.94 1.88 11.12
CA PRO A 32 1.13 1.78 12.33
C PRO A 32 0.43 0.42 12.38
N LYS A 33 0.53 -0.26 13.52
CA LYS A 33 -0.10 -1.55 13.77
C LYS A 33 -1.58 -1.56 13.35
N ILE A 34 -2.32 -0.51 13.71
CA ILE A 34 -3.75 -0.39 13.40
C ILE A 34 -4.01 -0.41 11.88
N ASN A 35 -3.16 0.23 11.08
CA ASN A 35 -3.33 0.26 9.62
C ASN A 35 -3.03 -1.12 9.03
N LEU A 36 -2.01 -1.82 9.53
CA LEU A 36 -1.71 -3.19 9.12
C LEU A 36 -2.86 -4.15 9.46
N GLU A 37 -3.40 -4.06 10.68
CA GLU A 37 -4.56 -4.86 11.10
C GLU A 37 -5.80 -4.58 10.23
N LEU A 38 -6.01 -3.35 9.77
CA LEU A 38 -7.12 -3.02 8.88
C LEU A 38 -6.97 -3.69 7.51
N VAL A 39 -5.78 -3.64 6.90
CA VAL A 39 -5.52 -4.34 5.63
C VAL A 39 -5.75 -5.84 5.80
N LEU A 40 -5.25 -6.44 6.88
CA LEU A 40 -5.37 -7.88 7.14
C LEU A 40 -6.79 -8.34 7.50
N LYS A 41 -7.72 -7.42 7.80
CA LYS A 41 -9.15 -7.73 7.96
C LYS A 41 -9.87 -7.88 6.62
N GLN A 42 -9.26 -7.49 5.51
CA GLN A 42 -9.79 -7.76 4.18
C GLN A 42 -9.71 -9.26 3.87
N GLU A 43 -10.53 -9.73 2.94
CA GLU A 43 -10.44 -11.09 2.42
C GLU A 43 -9.37 -11.14 1.31
N ILE A 44 -8.12 -11.28 1.73
CA ILE A 44 -6.91 -11.19 0.91
C ILE A 44 -5.98 -12.38 1.22
N ASP A 45 -5.19 -12.80 0.24
CA ASP A 45 -4.19 -13.87 0.38
C ASP A 45 -2.80 -13.31 0.69
N ALA A 46 -2.52 -12.10 0.22
CA ALA A 46 -1.28 -11.38 0.48
C ALA A 46 -1.52 -9.87 0.45
N VAL A 47 -0.47 -9.10 0.72
CA VAL A 47 -0.45 -7.65 0.54
C VAL A 47 0.63 -7.29 -0.47
N ARG A 48 0.39 -6.23 -1.24
CA ARG A 48 1.37 -5.61 -2.12
C ARG A 48 1.63 -4.18 -1.65
N ALA A 49 2.90 -3.83 -1.62
CA ALA A 49 3.37 -2.49 -1.32
C ALA A 49 3.79 -1.79 -2.62
N TYR A 50 3.41 -0.53 -2.75
CA TYR A 50 3.82 0.37 -3.83
C TYR A 50 4.49 1.61 -3.24
N LEU A 51 5.46 2.16 -3.97
CA LEU A 51 6.05 3.46 -3.67
C LEU A 51 5.36 4.54 -4.50
N GLY A 52 5.15 5.71 -3.89
CA GLY A 52 4.54 6.87 -4.53
C GLY A 52 5.26 8.15 -4.16
N ILE A 53 4.97 9.22 -4.91
CA ILE A 53 5.31 10.60 -4.55
C ILE A 53 4.00 11.37 -4.46
N ASN A 54 3.69 11.89 -3.27
CA ASN A 54 2.43 12.60 -3.02
C ASN A 54 2.43 14.00 -3.66
N ASP A 55 1.34 14.75 -3.45
CA ASP A 55 1.16 16.07 -4.06
C ASP A 55 2.11 17.14 -3.48
N GLU A 56 2.72 16.86 -2.31
CA GLU A 56 3.70 17.70 -1.62
C GLU A 56 5.14 17.32 -1.99
N GLY A 57 5.35 16.30 -2.83
CA GLY A 57 6.67 15.80 -3.22
C GLY A 57 7.26 14.79 -2.24
N GLU A 58 6.50 14.35 -1.24
CA GLU A 58 6.96 13.41 -0.23
C GLU A 58 6.84 11.97 -0.73
N GLN A 59 7.82 11.14 -0.38
CA GLN A 59 7.80 9.71 -0.69
C GLN A 59 6.81 9.01 0.24
N THR A 60 5.95 8.17 -0.32
CA THR A 60 4.90 7.43 0.39
C THR A 60 4.97 5.93 0.09
N LEU A 61 4.55 5.13 1.07
CA LEU A 61 4.31 3.70 0.93
C LEU A 61 2.80 3.44 0.92
N LEU A 62 2.31 2.86 -0.16
CA LEU A 62 0.92 2.46 -0.33
C LEU A 62 0.81 0.95 -0.16
N ILE A 63 -0.19 0.47 0.56
CA ILE A 63 -0.46 -0.98 0.69
C ILE A 63 -1.86 -1.30 0.19
N VAL A 64 -1.94 -2.38 -0.59
CA VAL A 64 -3.16 -2.95 -1.15
C VAL A 64 -3.21 -4.44 -0.82
N GLY A 65 -4.38 -4.95 -0.48
CA GLY A 65 -4.59 -6.39 -0.37
C GLY A 65 -4.64 -7.07 -1.74
N THR A 66 -4.22 -8.32 -1.85
CA THR A 66 -4.22 -9.06 -3.11
C THR A 66 -4.87 -10.43 -2.95
N ARG A 67 -5.41 -10.97 -4.04
CA ARG A 67 -5.89 -12.35 -4.13
C ARG A 67 -5.12 -13.12 -5.18
N TYR A 68 -4.84 -14.38 -4.89
CA TYR A 68 -4.22 -15.27 -5.86
C TYR A 68 -5.25 -15.74 -6.88
N ASP A 69 -4.98 -15.47 -8.14
CA ASP A 69 -5.71 -16.02 -9.28
C ASP A 69 -4.98 -17.29 -9.77
N GLU A 70 -5.61 -18.45 -9.60
CA GLU A 70 -5.04 -19.75 -9.97
C GLU A 70 -4.90 -19.94 -11.49
N GLU A 71 -5.75 -19.28 -12.29
CA GLU A 71 -5.73 -19.42 -13.75
C GLU A 71 -4.53 -18.69 -14.36
N THR A 72 -4.25 -17.48 -13.85
CA THR A 72 -3.14 -16.65 -14.32
C THR A 72 -1.86 -16.85 -13.51
N GLY A 73 -1.95 -17.42 -12.30
CA GLY A 73 -0.83 -17.59 -11.37
C GLY A 73 -0.36 -16.27 -10.74
N ILE A 74 -1.20 -15.22 -10.76
CA ILE A 74 -0.83 -13.86 -10.37
C ILE A 74 -1.64 -13.44 -9.14
N TYR A 75 -0.99 -12.69 -8.24
CA TYR A 75 -1.71 -11.96 -7.20
C TYR A 75 -2.34 -10.69 -7.79
N VAL A 76 -3.66 -10.64 -7.88
CA VAL A 76 -4.44 -9.51 -8.38
C VAL A 76 -4.76 -8.55 -7.23
N ASP A 77 -4.60 -7.26 -7.48
CA ASP A 77 -4.85 -6.23 -6.47
C ASP A 77 -6.34 -6.04 -6.23
N MET A 78 -6.74 -6.04 -4.95
CA MET A 78 -8.09 -5.77 -4.51
C MET A 78 -8.27 -4.25 -4.37
N LEU A 79 -8.72 -3.60 -5.44
CA LEU A 79 -8.89 -2.14 -5.50
C LEU A 79 -10.32 -1.70 -5.16
N PRO A 80 -10.54 -0.47 -4.66
CA PRO A 80 -11.90 0.03 -4.47
C PRO A 80 -12.69 0.06 -5.77
N GLY A 81 -13.90 -0.53 -5.78
CA GLY A 81 -14.79 -0.53 -6.95
C GLY A 81 -14.48 -1.56 -8.03
N SER A 82 -13.47 -2.43 -7.84
CA SER A 82 -13.30 -3.62 -8.68
C SER A 82 -14.38 -4.65 -8.34
N ASN A 83 -15.02 -5.23 -9.37
CA ASN A 83 -16.01 -6.30 -9.25
C ASN A 83 -15.36 -7.64 -8.89
N HIS A 84 -14.57 -7.69 -7.81
CA HIS A 84 -14.14 -8.97 -7.26
C HIS A 84 -15.36 -9.62 -6.63
N GLU A 85 -15.91 -10.62 -7.31
CA GLU A 85 -16.96 -11.46 -6.77
C GLU A 85 -16.54 -11.92 -5.36
N GLU A 86 -17.43 -11.69 -4.40
CA GLU A 86 -17.28 -12.21 -3.04
C GLU A 86 -17.14 -13.73 -3.18
N ARG A 87 -15.93 -14.27 -2.93
CA ARG A 87 -15.83 -15.69 -2.65
C ARG A 87 -16.66 -15.89 -1.39
N GLN A 88 -17.67 -16.74 -1.44
CA GLN A 88 -18.43 -17.14 -0.25
C GLN A 88 -17.49 -17.95 0.65
N ALA A 89 -16.58 -17.27 1.34
CA ALA A 89 -15.83 -17.84 2.43
C ALA A 89 -16.78 -17.91 3.63
N GLU A 90 -17.32 -19.09 3.88
CA GLU A 90 -18.36 -19.42 4.88
C GLU A 90 -18.03 -19.03 6.35
N ASN A 91 -17.03 -18.19 6.65
CA ASN A 91 -16.61 -17.95 8.03
C ASN A 91 -15.96 -16.58 8.38
N LYS A 92 -16.21 -15.49 7.66
CA LYS A 92 -15.69 -14.16 8.08
C LYS A 92 -16.74 -13.06 8.07
N VAL A 93 -17.56 -13.04 9.13
CA VAL A 93 -18.63 -12.06 9.44
C VAL A 93 -18.12 -10.60 9.60
N ASN A 94 -16.82 -10.33 9.41
CA ASN A 94 -16.18 -9.03 9.65
C ASN A 94 -15.22 -8.58 8.54
N ALA A 95 -15.29 -9.17 7.33
CA ALA A 95 -14.47 -8.72 6.21
C ALA A 95 -14.84 -7.28 5.82
N ILE A 96 -13.84 -6.41 5.69
CA ILE A 96 -14.04 -5.02 5.27
C ILE A 96 -13.76 -4.85 3.78
N ALA A 97 -14.35 -3.83 3.17
CA ALA A 97 -14.20 -3.56 1.74
C ALA A 97 -12.73 -3.33 1.32
N PRO A 98 -12.36 -3.68 0.08
CA PRO A 98 -11.06 -3.35 -0.49
C PRO A 98 -10.74 -1.86 -0.38
N ALA A 99 -9.51 -1.57 0.00
CA ALA A 99 -9.05 -0.21 0.27
C ALA A 99 -7.54 -0.10 0.05
N ILE A 100 -7.12 1.10 -0.35
CA ILE A 100 -5.72 1.49 -0.47
C ILE A 100 -5.37 2.32 0.76
N TYR A 101 -4.31 1.94 1.45
CA TYR A 101 -3.87 2.59 2.68
C TYR A 101 -2.56 3.32 2.47
N ASP A 102 -2.52 4.57 2.94
CA ASP A 102 -1.30 5.36 3.02
C ASP A 102 -0.55 5.01 4.31
N PHE A 103 0.71 4.63 4.16
CA PHE A 103 1.65 4.41 5.26
C PHE A 103 2.76 5.48 5.25
N SER A 104 2.50 6.65 4.67
CA SER A 104 3.36 7.84 4.60
C SER A 104 3.82 8.42 5.93
N GLN A 105 3.46 7.85 7.08
CA GLN A 105 4.04 8.30 8.34
C GLN A 105 5.55 8.02 8.30
N PRO A 106 6.42 9.04 8.30
CA PRO A 106 7.85 8.81 8.43
C PRO A 106 8.09 8.07 9.77
N CYS A 107 9.07 7.16 9.79
CA CYS A 107 9.55 6.56 11.04
C CYS A 107 9.83 7.71 12.05
N PRO A 108 9.11 7.76 13.18
CA PRO A 108 8.70 9.03 13.79
C PRO A 108 9.86 9.68 14.56
N PRO A 109 9.87 10.99 14.87
CA PRO A 109 9.91 12.18 13.99
C PRO A 109 11.28 12.36 13.28
N GLY A 110 12.06 11.29 13.24
CA GLY A 110 13.34 11.09 12.59
C GLY A 110 13.66 9.64 12.95
N GLY A 111 13.95 8.79 11.96
CA GLY A 111 14.12 7.35 12.18
C GLY A 111 15.03 7.02 13.37
N ASP A 112 14.95 5.80 13.89
CA ASP A 112 15.75 5.39 15.05
C ASP A 112 17.26 5.64 14.80
N PRO A 113 17.91 6.61 15.46
CA PRO A 113 19.31 6.93 15.20
C PRO A 113 20.28 5.81 15.58
N SER A 114 19.81 4.84 16.37
CA SER A 114 20.56 3.64 16.73
C SER A 114 20.33 2.47 15.77
N SER A 115 19.40 2.62 14.82
CA SER A 115 19.16 1.64 13.77
C SER A 115 20.37 1.58 12.82
N PRO A 116 20.87 0.37 12.51
CA PRO A 116 21.88 0.19 11.47
C PRO A 116 21.30 0.28 10.04
N LEU A 117 19.98 0.49 9.92
CA LEU A 117 19.19 0.61 8.68
C LEU A 117 18.80 2.06 8.42
#